data_AF-A0A3D5K1L8-F1
#
_entry.id   AF-A0A3D5K1L8-F1
#
_cell.length_a   1.000
_cell.length_b   1.000
_cell.length_c   1.000
_cell.angle_alpha   90.00
_cell.angle_beta   90.00
_cell.angle_gamma   90.00
#
_symmetry.space_group_name_H-M   'P 1'
#
loop_
_entity.id
_entity.type
_entity.pdbx_description
1 polymer ?
#
loop_
_entity_poly.entity_id
_entity_poly.type
_entity_poly.pdbx_seq_one_letter_code
_entity_poly.pdbx_strand_id
1 'polypeptide(L)'
;MRWETRPMARSSQRDDLETVTLRLPASRPVGDLPRVGLASLLRIHRIEPSEIGDLASSLQEMAAEMTGAGSDVVIDYRVSASEVAIDLTGDGRTLRISAPRS
;
A
#
# COMPACT_ATOMS: atom_id res chain seq x y z
N MET A 1 16.30 -30.30 17.18
CA MET A 1 15.27 -29.25 17.34
C MET A 1 14.22 -29.45 16.25
N ARG A 2 13.00 -29.83 16.62
CA ARG A 2 11.89 -30.06 15.70
C ARG A 2 11.05 -28.79 15.68
N TRP A 3 11.00 -28.11 14.55
CA TRP A 3 10.13 -26.94 14.38
C TRP A 3 8.70 -27.43 14.15
N GLU A 4 7.83 -27.23 15.13
CA GLU A 4 6.39 -27.46 14.98
C GLU A 4 5.73 -26.13 14.61
N THR A 5 5.34 -25.99 13.35
CA THR A 5 4.47 -24.91 12.89
C THR A 5 3.05 -25.22 13.38
N ARG A 6 2.59 -24.49 14.41
CA ARG A 6 1.18 -24.47 14.77
C ARG A 6 0.39 -23.93 13.57
N PRO A 7 -0.63 -24.65 13.05
CA PRO A 7 -1.53 -24.09 12.06
C PRO A 7 -2.28 -22.93 12.74
N MET A 8 -2.08 -21.71 12.25
CA MET A 8 -2.95 -20.60 12.65
C MET A 8 -4.36 -20.91 12.16
N ALA A 9 -5.33 -20.84 13.07
CA ALA A 9 -6.74 -20.96 12.74
C ALA A 9 -7.07 -19.87 11.71
N ARG A 10 -7.50 -20.27 10.51
CA ARG A 10 -8.08 -19.33 9.56
C ARG A 10 -9.42 -18.91 10.12
N SER A 11 -9.51 -17.67 10.61
CA SER A 11 -10.77 -17.02 10.94
C SER A 11 -11.62 -16.97 9.67
N SER A 12 -12.68 -17.76 9.64
CA SER A 12 -13.64 -17.77 8.56
C SER A 12 -14.74 -16.74 8.84
N GLN A 13 -14.53 -15.46 8.49
CA GLN A 13 -15.61 -14.48 8.29
C GLN A 13 -15.14 -13.23 7.51
N ARG A 14 -15.41 -13.22 6.19
CA ARG A 14 -15.51 -12.09 5.23
C ARG A 14 -14.83 -10.74 5.57
N ASP A 15 -13.95 -10.30 4.65
CA ASP A 15 -13.41 -8.93 4.46
C ASP A 15 -12.19 -8.47 5.29
N ASP A 16 -11.33 -9.39 5.75
CA ASP A 16 -9.97 -9.03 6.15
C ASP A 16 -9.11 -8.72 4.90
N LEU A 17 -9.26 -7.52 4.35
CA LEU A 17 -8.35 -6.97 3.35
C LEU A 17 -6.95 -6.90 3.95
N GLU A 18 -6.07 -7.81 3.52
CA GLU A 18 -4.66 -7.82 3.91
C GLU A 18 -4.07 -6.43 3.59
N THR A 19 -3.69 -5.73 4.66
CA THR A 19 -3.15 -4.38 4.56
C THR A 19 -1.65 -4.45 4.74
N VAL A 20 -0.91 -3.95 3.75
CA VAL A 20 0.53 -3.75 3.86
C VAL A 20 0.79 -2.29 4.17
N THR A 21 1.52 -2.03 5.24
CA THR A 21 1.82 -0.68 5.70
C THR A 21 3.28 -0.33 5.45
N LEU A 22 3.53 0.77 4.74
CA LEU A 22 4.82 1.41 4.61
C LEU A 22 4.85 2.69 5.45
N ARG A 23 5.83 2.83 6.34
CA ARG A 23 6.02 4.04 7.15
C ARG A 23 7.26 4.79 6.69
N LEU A 24 7.09 6.05 6.33
CA LEU A 24 8.10 6.93 5.78
C LEU A 24 8.35 8.09 6.74
N PRO A 25 9.55 8.19 7.34
CA PRO A 25 9.87 9.29 8.23
C PRO A 25 10.15 10.56 7.43
N ALA A 26 9.64 11.70 7.90
CA ALA A 26 9.89 13.03 7.31
C ALA A 26 11.38 13.36 7.21
N SER A 27 12.16 12.86 8.18
CA SER A 27 13.59 13.12 8.29
C SER A 27 14.42 12.49 7.17
N ARG A 28 13.84 11.58 6.38
CA ARG A 28 14.57 10.87 5.33
C ARG A 28 13.71 10.75 4.06
N PRO A 29 13.96 11.59 3.04
CA PRO A 29 13.31 11.41 1.75
C PRO A 29 13.73 10.06 1.16
N VAL A 30 12.74 9.24 0.80
CA VAL A 30 12.95 7.87 0.31
C VAL A 30 12.68 7.71 -1.20
N GLY A 31 12.38 8.81 -1.90
CA GLY A 31 12.17 8.82 -3.35
C GLY A 31 11.03 7.90 -3.79
N ASP A 32 11.36 6.91 -4.63
CA ASP A 32 10.40 6.00 -5.28
C ASP A 32 9.96 4.80 -4.41
N LEU A 33 10.34 4.72 -3.13
CA LEU A 33 9.90 3.62 -2.26
C LEU A 33 8.38 3.37 -2.26
N PRO A 34 7.50 4.38 -2.26
CA PRO A 34 6.06 4.16 -2.41
C PRO A 34 5.69 3.34 -3.64
N ARG A 35 6.30 3.66 -4.80
CA ARG A 35 6.09 2.95 -6.06
C ARG A 35 6.67 1.54 -6.04
N VAL A 36 7.84 1.35 -5.41
CA VAL A 36 8.44 0.01 -5.24
C VAL A 36 7.55 -0.89 -4.37
N GLY A 37 6.98 -0.35 -3.30
CA GLY A 37 6.01 -1.04 -2.45
C GLY A 37 4.78 -1.48 -3.24
N LEU A 38 4.19 -0.57 -4.01
CA LEU A 38 3.07 -0.87 -4.89
C LEU A 38 3.43 -1.94 -5.94
N ALA A 39 4.53 -1.79 -6.67
CA ALA A 39 4.96 -2.75 -7.69
C ALA A 39 5.16 -4.17 -7.12
N SER A 40 5.70 -4.26 -5.90
CA SER A 40 5.86 -5.54 -5.19
C SER A 40 4.50 -6.18 -4.90
N LEU A 41 3.51 -5.40 -4.46
CA LEU A 41 2.15 -5.90 -4.21
C LEU A 41 1.46 -6.36 -5.49
N LEU A 42 1.52 -5.57 -6.57
CA LEU A 42 0.96 -5.98 -7.85
C LEU A 42 1.55 -7.31 -8.31
N ARG A 43 2.87 -7.49 -8.14
CA ARG A 43 3.56 -8.72 -8.50
C ARG A 43 3.06 -9.93 -7.69
N ILE A 44 2.88 -9.77 -6.38
CA ILE A 44 2.35 -10.82 -5.48
C ILE A 44 0.94 -11.21 -5.90
N HIS A 45 0.09 -10.22 -6.21
CA HIS A 45 -1.30 -10.42 -6.61
C HIS A 45 -1.49 -10.71 -8.11
N ARG A 46 -0.40 -10.81 -8.89
CA ARG A 46 -0.39 -11.03 -10.35
C ARG A 46 -1.27 -10.03 -11.10
N ILE A 47 -1.15 -8.76 -10.74
CA ILE A 47 -1.83 -7.64 -11.41
C ILE A 47 -0.82 -6.99 -12.35
N GLU A 48 -1.19 -6.83 -13.62
CA GLU A 48 -0.36 -6.12 -14.58
C GLU A 48 -0.42 -4.61 -14.31
N PRO A 49 0.70 -3.87 -14.39
CA PRO A 49 0.71 -2.43 -14.15
C PRO A 49 -0.27 -1.64 -15.02
N SER A 50 -0.55 -2.12 -16.24
CA SER A 50 -1.53 -1.49 -17.13
C SER A 50 -2.97 -1.55 -16.62
N GLU A 51 -3.30 -2.50 -15.73
CA GLU A 51 -4.64 -2.63 -15.16
C GLU A 51 -4.97 -1.51 -14.16
N ILE A 52 -3.96 -0.90 -13.54
CA ILE A 52 -4.15 0.10 -12.48
C ILE A 52 -3.94 1.55 -12.97
N GLY A 53 -3.74 1.76 -14.28
CA GLY A 53 -3.60 3.06 -14.89
C GLY A 53 -2.57 3.97 -14.20
N ASP A 54 -2.99 5.18 -13.85
CA ASP A 54 -2.12 6.22 -13.29
C ASP A 54 -1.91 6.08 -11.76
N LEU A 55 -2.40 5.02 -11.12
CA LEU A 55 -2.35 4.86 -9.66
C LEU A 55 -0.93 4.99 -9.09
N ALA A 56 0.07 4.43 -9.78
CA ALA A 56 1.48 4.55 -9.37
C ALA A 56 2.03 5.98 -9.49
N SER A 57 1.53 6.76 -10.45
CA SER A 57 1.90 8.16 -10.63
C SER A 57 1.26 9.02 -9.54
N SER A 58 -0.05 8.87 -9.32
CA SER A 58 -0.77 9.59 -8.26
C SER A 58 -0.22 9.28 -6.87
N LEU A 59 0.13 8.01 -6.59
CA LEU A 59 0.75 7.63 -5.33
C LEU A 59 2.05 8.42 -5.07
N GLN A 60 2.90 8.52 -6.09
CA GLN A 60 4.19 9.19 -5.94
C GLN A 60 4.02 10.69 -5.73
N GLU A 61 3.13 11.32 -6.49
CA GLU A 61 2.86 12.75 -6.37
C GLU A 61 2.34 13.09 -4.97
N MET A 62 1.37 12.32 -4.47
CA MET A 62 0.80 12.54 -3.13
C MET A 62 1.80 12.24 -2.02
N ALA A 63 2.57 11.15 -2.12
CA ALA A 63 3.60 10.86 -1.14
C ALA A 63 4.70 11.94 -1.12
N ALA A 64 5.09 12.46 -2.29
CA ALA A 64 6.04 13.56 -2.39
C ALA A 64 5.49 14.87 -1.80
N GLU A 65 4.22 15.20 -2.05
CA GLU A 65 3.55 16.36 -1.44
C GLU A 65 3.54 16.26 0.09
N MET A 66 3.10 15.12 0.64
CA MET A 66 2.97 14.94 2.09
C MET A 66 4.33 14.89 2.80
N THR A 67 5.33 14.24 2.20
CA THR A 67 6.70 14.24 2.75
C THR A 67 7.36 15.61 2.61
N GLY A 68 7.10 16.35 1.53
CA GLY A 68 7.57 17.73 1.33
C GLY A 68 7.05 18.72 2.38
N ALA A 69 5.88 18.45 2.97
CA ALA A 69 5.34 19.19 4.11
C ALA A 69 6.05 18.89 5.45
N GLY A 70 7.06 18.01 5.46
CA GLY A 70 7.83 17.67 6.66
C GLY A 70 7.10 16.74 7.63
N SER A 71 6.04 16.07 7.18
CA SER A 71 5.29 15.10 7.97
C SER A 71 5.75 13.66 7.72
N ASP A 72 5.71 12.84 8.77
CA ASP A 72 5.78 11.39 8.60
C ASP A 72 4.57 10.93 7.80
N VAL A 73 4.80 10.01 6.86
CA VAL A 73 3.75 9.47 5.99
C VAL A 73 3.60 7.97 6.24
N VAL A 74 2.37 7.55 6.46
CA VAL A 74 1.97 6.14 6.51
C VAL A 74 1.18 5.83 5.26
N ILE A 75 1.57 4.78 4.54
CA ILE A 75 0.91 4.33 3.32
C ILE A 75 0.39 2.93 3.56
N ASP A 76 -0.93 2.78 3.52
CA ASP A 76 -1.63 1.50 3.66
C ASP A 76 -2.13 1.04 2.30
N TYR A 77 -1.52 -0.03 1.79
CA TYR A 77 -1.91 -0.66 0.53
C TYR A 77 -2.85 -1.81 0.81
N ARG A 78 -3.91 -1.92 -0.01
CA ARG A 78 -4.87 -3.01 0.04
C ARG A 78 -5.21 -3.47 -1.37
N VAL A 79 -5.27 -4.78 -1.55
CA VAL A 79 -5.68 -5.41 -2.81
C VAL A 79 -6.90 -6.28 -2.53
N SER A 80 -8.02 -5.93 -3.14
CA SER A 80 -9.26 -6.72 -3.09
C SER A 80 -9.49 -7.42 -4.43
N ALA A 81 -10.59 -8.16 -4.55
CA ALA A 81 -11.01 -8.72 -5.83
C ALA A 81 -11.41 -7.63 -6.84
N SER A 82 -11.88 -6.47 -6.38
CA SER A 82 -12.48 -5.42 -7.21
C SER A 82 -11.62 -4.18 -7.36
N GLU A 83 -10.61 -3.96 -6.50
CA GLU A 83 -9.78 -2.76 -6.55
C GLU A 83 -8.40 -2.96 -5.92
N VAL A 84 -7.48 -2.10 -6.30
CA VAL A 84 -6.26 -1.78 -5.54
C VAL A 84 -6.48 -0.41 -4.91
N ALA A 85 -6.48 -0.35 -3.57
CA ALA A 85 -6.71 0.88 -2.81
C ALA A 85 -5.49 1.22 -1.97
N ILE A 86 -5.20 2.51 -1.86
CA ILE A 86 -4.06 3.03 -1.10
C ILE A 86 -4.55 4.21 -0.26
N ASP A 87 -4.34 4.14 1.05
CA ASP A 87 -4.51 5.28 1.94
C ASP A 87 -3.14 5.88 2.27
N LEU A 88 -3.04 7.20 2.16
CA LEU A 88 -1.88 7.97 2.60
C LEU A 88 -2.31 8.82 3.79
N THR A 89 -1.67 8.61 4.94
CA THR A 89 -1.90 9.39 6.17
C THR A 89 -0.65 10.15 6.55
N GLY A 90 -0.82 11.45 6.82
CA GLY A 90 0.25 12.37 7.22
C GLY A 90 -0.33 13.77 7.39
N ASP A 91 0.34 14.62 8.15
CA ASP A 91 -0.15 15.98 8.45
C ASP A 91 -1.59 16.03 9.00
N GLY A 92 -1.96 15.04 9.83
CA GLY A 92 -3.30 14.94 10.42
C GLY A 92 -4.44 14.62 9.44
N ARG A 93 -4.15 14.40 8.15
CA ARG A 93 -5.13 14.03 7.13
C ARG A 93 -4.86 12.64 6.56
N THR A 94 -5.92 12.03 6.03
CA THR A 94 -5.86 10.79 5.25
C THR A 94 -6.47 11.02 3.88
N LEU A 95 -5.75 10.61 2.84
CA LEU A 95 -6.19 10.67 1.45
C LEU A 95 -6.25 9.25 0.89
N ARG A 96 -7.29 8.94 0.09
CA ARG A 96 -7.44 7.64 -0.58
C ARG A 96 -7.32 7.79 -2.09
N ILE A 97 -6.54 6.91 -2.70
CA ILE A 97 -6.55 6.67 -4.15
C ILE A 97 -6.81 5.19 -4.42
N SER A 98 -7.46 4.89 -5.54
CA SER A 98 -7.85 3.53 -5.89
C SER A 98 -7.93 3.35 -7.38
N ALA A 99 -7.60 2.16 -7.86
CA ALA A 99 -7.89 1.73 -9.22
C ALA A 99 -8.78 0.48 -9.19
N PRO A 100 -9.86 0.43 -9.99
CA PRO A 100 -10.66 -0.77 -10.13
C PRO A 100 -9.85 -1.88 -10.79
N ARG A 101 -10.16 -3.14 -10.44
CA ARG A 101 -9.64 -4.33 -11.11
C ARG A 101 -10.67 -4.80 -12.12
N SER A 102 -10.21 -5.07 -13.34
CA SER A 102 -11.01 -5.59 -14.46
C SER A 102 -11.05 -7.11 -14.50
#